data_AF-A0A6J7IXI3-F1
#
_entry.id   AF-A0A6J7IXI3-F1
#
_cell.length_a   1.000
_cell.length_b   1.000
_cell.length_c   1.000
_cell.angle_alpha   90.00
_cell.angle_beta   90.00
_cell.angle_gamma   90.00
#
_symmetry.space_group_name_H-M   'P 1'
#
loop_
_entity.id
_entity.type
_entity.pdbx_description
1 polymer ?
#
loop_
_entity_poly.entity_id
_entity_poly.type
_entity_poly.pdbx_seq_one_letter_code
_entity_poly.pdbx_strand_id
1 'polypeptide(L)'
;MVGRERPLVVVDLALPRDVDAAVGTLPGVHVVDLAMLQGERAARPGEPVAGSVAADDIAAAHALVELETSLLRAERQAAAVAPTVSALRSQAAVVVDAELLRLSTRLPDLDARSRAEVARTVRRVVDKLLHEPTVRVKELASSPGGTDYADALRALFGLGLDADTTVLADAVTVDPAGTGARDQLAADRDLP
;
A
#
# COMPACT_ATOMS: atom_id res chain seq x y z
N MET A 1 -27.27 51.66 -42.18
CA MET A 1 -27.23 50.18 -42.14
C MET A 1 -28.51 49.71 -41.48
N VAL A 2 -29.44 49.14 -42.25
CA VAL A 2 -30.66 48.53 -41.70
C VAL A 2 -30.22 47.26 -40.97
N GLY A 3 -30.23 47.30 -39.64
CA GLY A 3 -29.87 46.15 -38.81
C GLY A 3 -30.86 45.02 -39.05
N ARG A 4 -30.37 43.80 -39.26
CA ARG A 4 -31.24 42.62 -39.35
C ARG A 4 -32.04 42.52 -38.05
N GLU A 5 -33.35 42.70 -38.11
CA GLU A 5 -34.32 42.52 -37.00
C GLU A 5 -34.48 41.05 -36.57
N ARG A 6 -33.44 40.22 -36.74
CA ARG A 6 -33.48 38.79 -36.41
C ARG A 6 -32.76 38.56 -35.09
N PRO A 7 -33.40 37.89 -34.11
CA PRO A 7 -32.76 37.51 -32.86
C PRO A 7 -31.46 36.73 -33.13
N LEU A 8 -30.40 37.07 -32.39
CA LEU A 8 -29.11 36.39 -32.41
C LEU A 8 -28.98 35.52 -31.15
N VAL A 9 -28.75 34.23 -31.32
CA VAL A 9 -28.39 33.33 -30.23
C VAL A 9 -26.90 33.05 -30.29
N VAL A 10 -26.21 33.31 -29.18
CA VAL A 10 -24.79 33.03 -28.97
C VAL A 10 -24.69 31.87 -28.00
N VAL A 11 -23.99 30.80 -28.38
CA VAL A 11 -23.79 29.63 -27.53
C VAL A 11 -22.32 29.59 -27.10
N ASP A 12 -22.07 29.84 -25.81
CA ASP A 12 -20.73 29.84 -25.21
C ASP A 12 -20.57 28.64 -24.27
N LEU A 13 -19.89 27.59 -24.75
CA LEU A 13 -19.59 26.38 -23.99
C LEU A 13 -18.12 26.29 -23.55
N ALA A 14 -17.37 27.39 -23.65
CA ALA A 14 -15.95 27.41 -23.34
C ALA A 14 -15.67 27.60 -21.83
N LEU A 15 -14.53 27.06 -21.39
CA LEU A 15 -13.97 27.26 -20.05
C LEU A 15 -12.48 27.59 -20.17
N PRO A 16 -12.04 28.86 -19.96
CA PRO A 16 -12.84 30.04 -19.61
C PRO A 16 -13.74 30.51 -20.76
N ARG A 17 -14.73 31.36 -20.46
CA ARG A 17 -15.72 31.88 -21.42
C ARG A 17 -15.08 32.69 -22.54
N ASP A 18 -15.56 32.49 -23.77
CA ASP A 18 -15.13 33.26 -24.95
C ASP A 18 -15.93 34.57 -25.10
N VAL A 19 -17.12 34.62 -24.51
CA VAL A 19 -18.06 35.73 -24.67
C VAL A 19 -18.24 36.46 -23.34
N ASP A 20 -18.04 37.78 -23.37
CA ASP A 20 -18.32 38.64 -22.22
C ASP A 20 -19.81 38.58 -21.87
N ALA A 21 -20.13 38.39 -20.58
CA ALA A 21 -21.50 38.32 -20.09
C ALA A 21 -22.35 39.56 -20.47
N ALA A 22 -21.72 40.72 -20.64
CA ALA A 22 -22.38 41.94 -21.07
C ALA A 22 -23.03 41.83 -22.47
N VAL A 23 -22.57 40.91 -23.32
CA VAL A 23 -23.14 40.66 -24.65
C VAL A 23 -24.61 40.25 -24.58
N GLY A 24 -25.02 39.54 -23.51
CA GLY A 24 -26.41 39.16 -23.28
C GLY A 24 -27.35 40.32 -22.95
N THR A 25 -26.82 41.52 -22.70
CA THR A 25 -27.62 42.73 -22.46
C THR A 25 -27.97 43.50 -23.74
N LEU A 26 -27.36 43.11 -24.88
CA LEU A 26 -27.58 43.78 -26.15
C LEU A 26 -28.99 43.46 -26.71
N PRO A 27 -29.68 44.44 -27.33
CA PRO A 27 -31.00 44.21 -27.90
C PRO A 27 -31.00 43.10 -28.95
N GLY A 28 -31.88 42.10 -28.76
CA GLY A 28 -32.03 40.97 -29.68
C GLY A 28 -30.94 39.91 -29.57
N VAL A 29 -30.06 39.96 -28.55
CA VAL A 29 -29.02 38.96 -28.31
C VAL A 29 -29.39 38.07 -27.11
N HIS A 30 -29.33 36.76 -27.30
CA HIS A 30 -29.48 35.77 -26.24
C HIS A 30 -28.19 34.97 -26.12
N VAL A 31 -27.61 34.93 -24.92
CA VAL A 31 -26.42 34.12 -24.64
C VAL A 31 -26.87 32.87 -23.89
N VAL A 32 -26.56 31.70 -24.45
CA VAL A 32 -26.71 30.39 -23.82
C VAL A 32 -25.32 29.97 -23.36
N ASP A 33 -25.14 29.85 -22.06
CA ASP A 33 -23.87 29.43 -21.46
C ASP A 33 -24.03 28.16 -20.62
N LEU A 34 -22.91 27.56 -20.21
CA LEU A 34 -22.93 26.35 -19.37
C LEU A 34 -23.67 26.53 -18.03
N ALA A 35 -23.62 27.72 -17.41
CA ALA A 35 -24.26 27.97 -16.13
C ALA A 35 -25.79 28.07 -16.27
N MET A 36 -26.27 28.70 -17.35
CA MET A 36 -27.69 28.74 -17.71
C MET A 36 -28.21 27.33 -18.00
N LEU A 37 -27.49 26.53 -18.81
CA LEU A 37 -27.86 25.14 -19.10
C LEU A 37 -27.93 24.28 -17.82
N GLN A 38 -27.00 24.49 -16.88
CA GLN A 38 -27.02 23.83 -15.57
C GLN A 38 -28.23 24.28 -14.72
N GLY A 39 -28.52 25.58 -14.68
CA GLY A 39 -29.65 26.14 -13.94
C GLY A 39 -31.01 25.67 -14.46
N GLU A 40 -31.19 25.63 -15.78
CA GLU A 40 -32.42 25.11 -16.40
C GLU A 40 -32.64 23.62 -16.10
N ARG A 41 -31.55 22.83 -16.08
CA ARG A 41 -31.61 21.40 -15.72
C ARG A 41 -31.92 21.20 -14.25
N ALA A 42 -31.35 22.03 -13.37
CA ALA A 42 -31.65 22.00 -11.94
C ALA A 42 -33.10 22.40 -11.63
N ALA A 43 -33.68 23.31 -12.41
CA ALA A 43 -35.08 23.75 -12.28
C ALA A 43 -36.10 22.71 -12.78
N ARG A 44 -35.66 21.73 -13.59
CA ARG A 44 -36.52 20.65 -14.14
C ARG A 44 -35.92 19.27 -13.86
N PRO A 45 -35.83 18.88 -12.57
CA PRO A 45 -35.29 17.58 -12.20
C PRO A 45 -36.24 16.47 -12.67
N GLY A 46 -35.73 15.55 -13.50
CA GLY A 46 -36.47 14.37 -13.97
C GLY A 46 -37.23 14.53 -15.29
N GLU A 47 -37.25 15.71 -15.92
CA GLU A 47 -37.73 15.83 -17.30
C GLU A 47 -36.69 15.25 -18.28
N PRO A 48 -37.07 14.27 -19.13
CA PRO A 48 -36.17 13.75 -20.14
C PRO A 48 -35.85 14.83 -21.17
N VAL A 49 -34.59 15.27 -21.20
CA VAL A 49 -34.05 16.09 -22.30
C VAL A 49 -34.11 15.25 -23.58
N ALA A 50 -34.39 15.84 -24.73
CA ALA A 50 -34.32 15.14 -26.01
C ALA A 50 -32.94 14.47 -26.16
N GLY A 51 -32.89 13.13 -26.24
CA GLY A 51 -31.66 12.35 -26.20
C GLY A 51 -31.15 11.96 -24.80
N SER A 52 -31.99 11.99 -23.77
CA SER A 52 -31.60 11.59 -22.41
C SER A 52 -31.12 10.15 -22.39
N VAL A 53 -29.86 9.97 -21.97
CA VAL A 53 -29.29 8.69 -21.53
C VAL A 53 -30.31 8.04 -20.58
N ALA A 54 -30.70 6.79 -20.85
CA ALA A 54 -31.72 6.13 -20.04
C ALA A 54 -31.22 6.05 -18.59
N ALA A 55 -32.14 6.12 -17.61
CA ALA A 55 -31.76 5.95 -16.21
C ALA A 55 -30.96 4.64 -15.99
N ASP A 56 -31.30 3.62 -16.78
CA ASP A 56 -30.61 2.33 -16.83
C ASP A 56 -29.17 2.43 -17.34
N ASP A 57 -28.91 3.26 -18.36
CA ASP A 57 -27.56 3.48 -18.88
C ASP A 57 -26.67 4.22 -17.85
N ILE A 58 -27.25 5.17 -17.10
CA ILE A 58 -26.54 5.85 -16.00
C ILE A 58 -26.23 4.85 -14.88
N ALA A 59 -27.19 4.01 -14.51
CA ALA A 59 -26.98 2.97 -13.50
C ALA A 59 -25.91 1.97 -13.94
N ALA A 60 -25.92 1.54 -15.20
CA ALA A 60 -24.89 0.67 -15.77
C ALA A 60 -23.51 1.33 -15.76
N ALA A 61 -23.41 2.61 -16.14
CA ALA A 61 -22.16 3.36 -16.08
C ALA A 61 -21.63 3.47 -14.65
N HIS A 62 -22.49 3.74 -13.67
CA HIS A 62 -22.09 3.79 -12.26
C HIS A 62 -21.59 2.43 -11.77
N ALA A 63 -22.25 1.33 -12.12
CA ALA A 63 -21.82 -0.01 -11.75
C ALA A 63 -20.42 -0.35 -12.33
N LEU A 64 -20.15 0.07 -13.57
CA LEU A 64 -18.82 -0.07 -14.18
C LEU A 64 -17.76 0.75 -13.44
N VAL A 65 -18.06 2.01 -13.10
CA VAL A 65 -17.15 2.87 -12.34
C VAL A 65 -16.87 2.28 -10.95
N GLU A 66 -17.88 1.76 -10.27
CA GLU A 66 -17.73 1.12 -8.96
C GLU A 66 -16.84 -0.13 -9.06
N LEU A 67 -17.06 -0.97 -10.06
CA LEU A 67 -16.23 -2.15 -10.31
C LEU A 67 -14.77 -1.76 -10.55
N GLU A 68 -14.51 -0.87 -11.51
CA GLU A 68 -13.14 -0.46 -11.88
C GLU A 68 -12.43 0.25 -10.72
N THR A 69 -13.13 1.12 -9.99
CA THR A 69 -12.54 1.78 -8.82
C THR A 69 -12.24 0.80 -7.69
N SER A 70 -13.01 -0.28 -7.54
CA SER A 70 -12.71 -1.34 -6.58
C SER A 70 -11.45 -2.13 -6.95
N LEU A 71 -11.30 -2.49 -8.24
CA LEU A 71 -10.13 -3.20 -8.77
C LEU A 71 -8.87 -2.35 -8.61
N LEU A 72 -8.93 -1.07 -9.01
CA LEU A 72 -7.81 -0.14 -8.89
C LEU A 72 -7.36 0.06 -7.43
N ARG A 73 -8.30 0.08 -6.47
CA ARG A 73 -7.97 0.16 -5.04
C ARG A 73 -7.23 -1.09 -4.57
N ALA A 74 -7.68 -2.28 -4.97
CA ALA A 74 -7.02 -3.53 -4.64
C ALA A 74 -5.58 -3.58 -5.21
N GLU A 75 -5.40 -3.19 -6.47
CA GLU A 75 -4.07 -3.11 -7.10
C GLU A 75 -3.13 -2.16 -6.37
N ARG A 76 -3.61 -0.96 -6.01
CA ARG A 76 -2.82 0.02 -5.25
C ARG A 76 -2.43 -0.50 -3.87
N GLN A 77 -3.34 -1.20 -3.18
CA GLN A 77 -3.04 -1.78 -1.88
C GLN A 77 -1.99 -2.88 -1.97
N ALA A 78 -2.08 -3.76 -2.96
CA ALA A 78 -1.07 -4.78 -3.23
C ALA A 78 0.31 -4.13 -3.54
N ALA A 79 0.34 -3.06 -4.33
CA ALA A 79 1.57 -2.33 -4.64
C ALA A 79 2.20 -1.65 -3.40
N ALA A 80 1.38 -1.19 -2.45
CA ALA A 80 1.85 -0.52 -1.23
C ALA A 80 2.61 -1.44 -0.26
N VAL A 81 2.52 -2.77 -0.43
CA VAL A 81 3.21 -3.76 0.41
C VAL A 81 4.66 -3.99 -0.01
N ALA A 82 4.97 -3.88 -1.31
CA ALA A 82 6.29 -4.21 -1.84
C ALA A 82 7.44 -3.44 -1.15
N PRO A 83 7.32 -2.13 -0.85
CA PRO A 83 8.34 -1.40 -0.10
C PRO A 83 8.58 -1.96 1.32
N THR A 84 7.50 -2.29 2.05
CA THR A 84 7.59 -2.85 3.40
C THR A 84 8.33 -4.19 3.41
N VAL A 85 8.02 -5.08 2.46
CA VAL A 85 8.73 -6.36 2.30
C VAL A 85 10.21 -6.16 2.00
N SER A 86 10.53 -5.20 1.13
CA SER A 86 11.92 -4.88 0.80
C SER A 86 12.66 -4.38 2.05
N ALA A 87 12.05 -3.50 2.83
CA ALA A 87 12.63 -2.98 4.07
C ALA A 87 12.90 -4.11 5.09
N LEU A 88 11.96 -5.03 5.28
CA LEU A 88 12.14 -6.20 6.15
C LEU A 88 13.34 -7.06 5.74
N ARG A 89 13.47 -7.34 4.44
CA ARG A 89 14.59 -8.12 3.91
C ARG A 89 15.93 -7.41 4.11
N SER A 90 15.97 -6.09 3.91
CA SER A 90 17.17 -5.29 4.18
C SER A 90 17.57 -5.32 5.65
N GLN A 91 16.62 -5.16 6.58
CA GLN A 91 16.91 -5.27 8.01
C GLN A 91 17.44 -6.65 8.40
N ALA A 92 16.84 -7.72 7.88
CA ALA A 92 17.30 -9.07 8.16
C ALA A 92 18.73 -9.32 7.62
N ALA A 93 19.08 -8.77 6.46
CA ALA A 93 20.43 -8.84 5.93
C ALA A 93 21.45 -8.15 6.86
N VAL A 94 21.11 -6.98 7.41
CA VAL A 94 21.95 -6.26 8.38
C VAL A 94 22.19 -7.12 9.64
N VAL A 95 21.15 -7.76 10.17
CA VAL A 95 21.28 -8.66 11.32
C VAL A 95 22.17 -9.86 11.00
N VAL A 96 21.96 -10.51 9.85
CA VAL A 96 22.80 -11.63 9.41
C VAL A 96 24.27 -11.24 9.30
N ASP A 97 24.56 -10.10 8.67
CA ASP A 97 25.94 -9.64 8.50
C ASP A 97 26.59 -9.29 9.85
N ALA A 98 25.84 -8.70 10.80
CA ALA A 98 26.32 -8.46 12.16
C ALA A 98 26.64 -9.75 12.91
N GLU A 99 25.80 -10.79 12.80
CA GLU A 99 26.04 -12.08 13.43
C GLU A 99 27.23 -12.83 12.83
N LEU A 100 27.41 -12.75 11.51
CA LEU A 100 28.57 -13.35 10.85
C LEU A 100 29.88 -12.66 11.27
N LEU A 101 29.85 -11.35 11.53
CA LEU A 101 30.99 -10.61 12.09
C LEU A 101 31.28 -10.98 13.54
N ARG A 102 30.23 -11.17 14.37
CA ARG A 102 30.38 -11.70 15.74
C ARG A 102 31.00 -13.09 15.71
N LEU A 103 30.55 -13.96 14.80
CA LEU A 103 31.13 -15.29 14.60
C LEU A 103 32.61 -15.22 14.20
N SER A 104 33.02 -14.27 13.35
CA SER A 104 34.44 -14.10 13.02
C SER A 104 35.30 -13.67 14.18
N THR A 105 34.75 -12.90 15.10
CA THR A 105 35.47 -12.47 16.29
C THR A 105 35.59 -13.61 17.32
N ARG A 106 34.54 -14.43 17.47
CA ARG A 106 34.52 -15.56 18.42
C ARG A 106 35.29 -16.79 17.96
N LEU A 107 35.34 -17.03 16.66
CA LEU A 107 36.03 -18.17 16.05
C LEU A 107 37.02 -17.67 14.98
N PRO A 108 38.16 -17.09 15.40
CA PRO A 108 39.16 -16.56 14.47
C PRO A 108 39.84 -17.67 13.66
N ASP A 109 40.02 -18.85 14.25
CA ASP A 109 40.71 -20.00 13.63
C ASP A 109 39.83 -20.79 12.64
N LEU A 110 38.56 -20.39 12.46
CA LEU A 110 37.65 -21.04 11.51
C LEU A 110 38.10 -20.77 10.08
N ASP A 111 38.34 -21.84 9.32
CA ASP A 111 38.79 -21.74 7.94
C ASP A 111 37.77 -21.02 7.04
N ALA A 112 38.27 -20.41 5.95
CA ALA A 112 37.46 -19.59 5.06
C ALA A 112 36.32 -20.37 4.38
N ARG A 113 36.50 -21.67 4.11
CA ARG A 113 35.48 -22.50 3.47
C ARG A 113 34.33 -22.77 4.45
N SER A 114 34.64 -23.18 5.67
CA SER A 114 33.64 -23.40 6.72
C SER A 114 32.88 -22.11 7.04
N ARG A 115 33.57 -20.96 7.11
CA ARG A 115 32.94 -19.65 7.30
C ARG A 115 31.95 -19.32 6.18
N ALA A 116 32.30 -19.57 4.93
CA ALA A 116 31.41 -19.36 3.79
C ALA A 116 30.19 -20.31 3.79
N GLU A 117 30.35 -21.55 4.23
CA GLU A 117 29.24 -22.50 4.36
C GLU A 117 28.26 -22.10 5.48
N VAL A 118 28.77 -21.61 6.62
CA VAL A 118 27.92 -21.08 7.69
C VAL A 118 27.16 -19.85 7.19
N ALA A 119 27.84 -18.89 6.54
CA ALA A 119 27.20 -17.71 5.97
C ALA A 119 26.09 -18.07 4.97
N ARG A 120 26.35 -19.02 4.06
CA ARG A 120 25.34 -19.53 3.12
C ARG A 120 24.16 -20.19 3.83
N THR A 121 24.42 -20.93 4.90
CA THR A 121 23.37 -21.61 5.66
C THR A 121 22.49 -20.62 6.41
N VAL A 122 23.08 -19.65 7.10
CA VAL A 122 22.33 -18.60 7.82
C VAL A 122 21.46 -17.80 6.84
N ARG A 123 22.04 -17.35 5.71
CA ARG A 123 21.28 -16.63 4.68
C ARG A 123 20.11 -17.46 4.13
N ARG A 124 20.32 -18.74 3.80
CA ARG A 124 19.23 -19.65 3.39
C ARG A 124 18.15 -19.83 4.44
N VAL A 125 18.50 -19.89 5.72
CA VAL A 125 17.53 -20.01 6.81
C VAL A 125 16.68 -18.74 6.88
N VAL A 126 17.30 -17.56 6.88
CA VAL A 126 16.59 -16.28 6.90
C VAL A 126 15.72 -16.12 5.65
N ASP A 127 16.22 -16.45 4.47
CA ASP A 127 15.43 -16.42 3.23
C ASP A 127 14.18 -17.30 3.32
N LYS A 128 14.30 -18.51 3.89
CA LYS A 128 13.17 -19.42 4.10
C LYS A 128 12.18 -18.87 5.14
N LEU A 129 12.66 -18.31 6.24
CA LEU A 129 11.81 -17.71 7.28
C LEU A 129 11.05 -16.49 6.78
N LEU A 130 11.66 -15.68 5.91
CA LEU A 130 11.03 -14.49 5.35
C LEU A 130 10.19 -14.75 4.10
N HIS A 131 10.29 -15.93 3.48
CA HIS A 131 9.53 -16.26 2.28
C HIS A 131 8.02 -16.33 2.57
N GLU A 132 7.61 -17.21 3.49
CA GLU A 132 6.19 -17.48 3.76
C GLU A 132 5.44 -16.25 4.28
N PRO A 133 5.94 -15.48 5.28
CA PRO A 133 5.25 -14.29 5.75
C PRO A 133 5.13 -13.24 4.65
N THR A 134 6.17 -13.04 3.84
CA THR A 134 6.18 -12.09 2.71
C THR A 134 5.14 -12.42 1.66
N VAL A 135 5.01 -13.71 1.29
CA VAL A 135 3.99 -14.18 0.36
C VAL A 135 2.60 -13.92 0.94
N ARG A 136 2.40 -14.25 2.21
CA ARG A 136 1.12 -14.04 2.89
C ARG A 136 0.70 -12.58 2.94
N VAL A 137 1.65 -11.65 3.10
CA VAL A 137 1.34 -10.19 3.03
C VAL A 137 0.77 -9.81 1.66
N LYS A 138 1.38 -10.30 0.58
CA LYS A 138 0.96 -9.96 -0.79
C LYS A 138 -0.44 -10.52 -1.09
N GLU A 139 -0.72 -11.74 -0.63
CA GLU A 139 -2.04 -12.36 -0.78
C GLU A 139 -3.13 -11.59 -0.03
N LEU A 140 -2.84 -11.20 1.22
CA LEU A 140 -3.80 -10.48 2.06
C LEU A 140 -4.05 -9.05 1.58
N ALA A 141 -3.02 -8.36 1.06
CA ALA A 141 -3.18 -7.04 0.46
C ALA A 141 -3.95 -7.05 -0.87
N SER A 142 -4.03 -8.21 -1.53
CA SER A 142 -4.83 -8.43 -2.74
C SER A 142 -6.28 -8.84 -2.44
N SER A 143 -6.64 -9.03 -1.16
CA SER A 143 -7.99 -9.44 -0.74
C SER A 143 -8.88 -8.24 -0.38
N PRO A 144 -10.18 -8.24 -0.76
CA PRO A 144 -11.11 -7.16 -0.41
C PRO A 144 -11.25 -7.04 1.12
N GLY A 145 -10.81 -5.92 1.70
CA GLY A 145 -10.81 -5.68 3.15
C GLY A 145 -9.42 -5.68 3.83
N GLY A 146 -8.33 -5.86 3.08
CA GLY A 146 -6.96 -5.92 3.60
C GLY A 146 -6.34 -4.58 4.05
N THR A 147 -7.13 -3.56 4.36
CA THR A 147 -6.65 -2.20 4.68
C THR A 147 -5.83 -2.11 5.96
N ASP A 148 -5.91 -3.09 6.87
CA ASP A 148 -5.25 -3.03 8.19
C ASP A 148 -3.94 -3.85 8.26
N TYR A 149 -3.73 -4.81 7.36
CA TYR A 149 -2.66 -5.80 7.56
C TYR A 149 -1.25 -5.27 7.21
N ALA A 150 -1.14 -4.41 6.20
CA ALA A 150 0.14 -3.78 5.84
C ALA A 150 0.63 -2.80 6.92
N ASP A 151 -0.30 -2.08 7.55
CA ASP A 151 -0.01 -1.20 8.69
C ASP A 151 0.30 -2.00 9.96
N ALA A 152 -0.44 -3.07 10.22
CA ALA A 152 -0.13 -4.00 11.30
C ALA A 152 1.26 -4.62 11.14
N LEU A 153 1.70 -4.96 9.93
CA LEU A 153 3.05 -5.48 9.67
C LEU A 153 4.12 -4.40 9.79
N ARG A 154 3.85 -3.18 9.34
CA ARG A 154 4.75 -2.04 9.59
C ARG A 154 4.94 -1.83 11.10
N ALA A 155 3.87 -1.92 11.88
CA ALA A 155 3.92 -1.83 13.33
C ALA A 155 4.64 -3.03 13.97
N LEU A 156 4.30 -4.27 13.56
CA LEU A 156 4.85 -5.51 14.13
C LEU A 156 6.36 -5.65 13.90
N PHE A 157 6.85 -5.16 12.76
CA PHE A 157 8.27 -5.23 12.40
C PHE A 157 9.02 -3.90 12.60
N GLY A 158 8.37 -2.88 13.17
CA GLY A 158 9.00 -1.57 13.39
C GLY A 158 9.52 -0.94 12.08
N LEU A 159 8.83 -1.14 10.96
CA LEU A 159 9.24 -0.65 9.64
C LEU A 159 8.76 0.79 9.37
N GLY A 160 8.45 1.54 10.44
CA GLY A 160 8.02 2.94 10.41
C GLY A 160 9.13 3.87 10.90
N LEU A 161 9.11 5.09 10.35
CA LEU A 161 10.01 6.20 10.66
C LEU A 161 10.20 6.30 12.19
N ASP A 162 11.45 6.24 12.65
CA ASP A 162 11.91 6.33 14.05
C ASP A 162 12.18 5.02 14.83
N ALA A 163 12.19 3.85 14.18
CA ALA A 163 12.58 2.60 14.87
C ALA A 163 14.10 2.49 15.11
N ASP A 164 14.52 2.78 16.34
CA ASP A 164 15.85 2.52 16.87
C ASP A 164 16.24 1.04 16.72
N THR A 165 17.37 0.79 16.08
CA THR A 165 17.81 -0.52 15.55
C THR A 165 18.25 -1.54 16.62
N THR A 166 18.04 -1.23 17.89
CA THR A 166 18.63 -1.93 19.06
C THR A 166 17.75 -3.06 19.61
N VAL A 167 16.46 -3.10 19.31
CA VAL A 167 15.49 -3.92 20.09
C VAL A 167 15.42 -5.40 19.65
N LEU A 168 15.76 -5.72 18.39
CA LEU A 168 15.69 -7.11 17.88
C LEU A 168 16.88 -7.98 18.27
N ALA A 169 18.02 -7.39 18.62
CA ALA A 169 19.23 -8.13 19.02
C ALA A 169 19.14 -8.70 20.45
N ASP A 170 18.35 -8.08 21.32
CA ASP A 170 18.21 -8.47 22.74
C ASP A 170 17.29 -9.69 22.94
N ALA A 171 16.36 -9.94 22.01
CA ALA A 171 15.48 -11.11 22.07
C ALA A 171 16.19 -12.45 21.78
N VAL A 172 17.44 -12.41 21.28
CA VAL A 172 18.25 -13.59 20.92
C VAL A 172 19.33 -13.90 21.97
N THR A 173 19.38 -13.18 23.09
CA THR A 173 20.27 -13.54 24.21
C THR A 173 19.55 -14.48 25.18
N VAL A 174 19.32 -15.73 24.77
CA VAL A 174 19.15 -16.83 25.74
C VAL A 174 20.55 -17.36 26.04
N ASP A 175 20.99 -17.11 27.27
CA ASP A 175 22.25 -17.58 27.85
C ASP A 175 22.37 -19.11 27.77
N PRO A 176 23.43 -19.68 27.16
CA PRO A 176 23.63 -21.12 27.06
C PRO A 176 24.33 -21.75 28.29
N ALA A 177 24.58 -21.01 29.38
CA ALA A 177 25.28 -21.57 30.54
C ALA A 177 24.32 -21.98 31.68
N GLY A 178 23.83 -23.22 31.61
CA GLY A 178 23.06 -23.80 32.71
C GLY A 178 22.63 -25.24 32.56
N THR A 179 23.42 -26.13 31.94
CA THR A 179 23.17 -27.58 32.09
C THR A 179 24.46 -28.40 32.00
N GLY A 180 24.80 -29.04 33.13
CA GLY A 180 25.81 -30.09 33.28
C GLY A 180 26.14 -30.22 34.77
N ALA A 181 26.04 -31.34 35.45
CA ALA A 181 26.00 -32.72 35.00
C ALA A 181 25.33 -33.61 36.07
N ARG A 182 24.73 -34.71 35.61
CA ARG A 182 24.49 -35.90 36.43
C ARG A 182 25.82 -36.64 36.56
N ASP A 183 26.30 -36.84 37.79
CA ASP A 183 27.17 -37.97 38.10
C ASP A 183 27.10 -38.28 39.60
N GLN A 184 26.37 -39.34 39.97
CA GLN A 184 26.70 -40.15 41.15
C GLN A 184 25.88 -41.46 41.09
N LEU A 185 26.50 -42.50 40.55
CA LEU A 185 26.08 -43.89 40.75
C LEU A 185 26.77 -44.40 42.03
N ALA A 186 25.95 -44.81 43.00
CA ALA A 186 26.15 -45.83 44.04
C ALA A 186 27.55 -46.01 44.71
N ALA A 187 27.62 -45.71 46.01
CA ALA A 187 28.35 -46.49 47.01
C ALA A 187 27.80 -46.18 48.43
N ASP A 188 27.93 -47.15 49.35
CA ASP A 188 27.39 -47.27 50.73
C ASP A 188 25.86 -47.46 50.83
N ARG A 189 25.29 -48.64 51.10
CA ARG A 189 25.56 -49.72 52.08
C ARG A 189 25.70 -49.28 53.54
N ASP A 190 24.74 -49.78 54.33
CA ASP A 190 24.76 -50.09 55.76
C ASP A 190 24.59 -48.94 56.79
N LEU A 191 23.35 -48.87 57.34
CA LEU A 191 22.84 -48.72 58.74
C LEU A 191 23.64 -47.92 59.81
N PRO A 192 22.99 -47.41 60.90
CA PRO A 192 21.85 -48.00 61.64
C PRO A 192 20.52 -47.23 61.61
#